data_AF-A0A2P6RSZ9-F1
#
_entry.id   AF-A0A2P6RSZ9-F1
#
_cell.length_a   1.000
_cell.length_b   1.000
_cell.length_c   1.000
_cell.angle_alpha   90.00
_cell.angle_beta   90.00
_cell.angle_gamma   90.00
#
_symmetry.space_group_name_H-M   'P 1'
#
loop_
_entity.id
_entity.type
_entity.pdbx_description
1 polymer ?
#
loop_
_entity_poly.entity_id
_entity_poly.type
_entity_poly.pdbx_seq_one_letter_code
_entity_poly.pdbx_strand_id
1 'polypeptide(L)'
;MQRMGIQRNIENLYACGVHENDVYKTLVDAVTKILNWVNIFKNTQDSEASSVDFGSENGVKKVAISEVIDIEEMAWAPKYGLKGMIDASVRVKVEANKNEPDVKVMPSEFKTGKVPKDQARLFSVPKSLRGLLYSTDEHSAQVILYTLLMSERYQKHVDTGLLCYLQSDQTQGIAVRRSDIVGLIVQRNQLANDIVKASRLQVLPPMLRNSSLCRICRHLNVCTIYHKLQNKSETEG
;
A
#
# COMPACT_ATOMS: atom_id res chain seq x y z
N MET A 1 -2.90 -24.99 12.39
CA MET A 1 -2.28 -23.67 12.13
C MET A 1 -3.13 -22.51 12.65
N GLN A 2 -4.41 -22.36 12.26
CA GLN A 2 -5.28 -21.24 12.71
C GLN A 2 -5.51 -21.18 14.24
N ARG A 3 -5.84 -22.30 14.89
CA ARG A 3 -6.01 -22.35 16.36
C ARG A 3 -4.74 -22.00 17.14
N MET A 4 -3.57 -22.38 16.62
CA MET A 4 -2.27 -21.99 17.19
C MET A 4 -2.00 -20.48 17.03
N GLY A 5 -2.46 -19.88 15.94
CA GLY A 5 -2.36 -18.43 15.72
C GLY A 5 -3.19 -17.63 16.73
N ILE A 6 -4.39 -18.11 17.09
CA ILE A 6 -5.24 -17.50 18.12
C ILE A 6 -4.60 -17.61 19.49
N GLN A 7 -4.13 -18.81 19.86
CA GLN A 7 -3.48 -19.02 21.16
C GLN A 7 -2.24 -18.13 21.36
N ARG A 8 -1.44 -17.92 20.31
CA ARG A 8 -0.28 -17.02 20.35
C ARG A 8 -0.62 -15.54 20.50
N ASN A 9 -1.88 -15.16 20.28
CA ASN A 9 -2.34 -13.77 20.29
C ASN A 9 -3.44 -13.51 21.32
N ILE A 10 -3.58 -14.37 22.34
CA ILE A 10 -4.68 -14.31 23.31
C ILE A 10 -4.72 -12.99 24.10
N GLU A 11 -3.56 -12.44 24.44
CA GLU A 11 -3.45 -11.16 25.15
C GLU A 11 -3.98 -10.01 24.30
N ASN A 12 -3.69 -10.01 22.99
CA ASN A 12 -4.19 -9.01 22.04
C ASN A 12 -5.71 -9.14 21.85
N LEU A 13 -6.22 -10.37 21.77
CA LEU A 13 -7.66 -10.65 21.70
C LEU A 13 -8.38 -10.08 22.91
N TYR A 14 -7.83 -10.32 24.11
CA TYR A 14 -8.35 -9.77 25.37
C TYR A 14 -8.30 -8.24 25.38
N ALA A 15 -7.18 -7.64 25.01
CA ALA A 15 -7.02 -6.18 24.97
C ALA A 15 -8.00 -5.49 24.00
N CYS A 16 -8.36 -6.17 22.90
CA CYS A 16 -9.36 -5.68 21.95
C CYS A 16 -10.81 -6.03 22.33
N GLY A 17 -11.04 -6.80 23.40
CA GLY A 17 -12.38 -7.24 23.81
C GLY A 17 -13.07 -8.17 22.80
N VAL A 18 -12.31 -8.97 22.04
CA VAL A 18 -12.84 -9.84 20.99
C VAL A 18 -12.77 -11.31 21.41
N HIS A 19 -13.83 -12.06 21.11
CA HIS A 19 -13.91 -13.48 21.46
C HIS A 19 -13.16 -14.38 20.45
N GLU A 20 -12.47 -15.41 20.94
CA GLU A 20 -11.68 -16.34 20.13
C GLU A 20 -12.48 -16.97 18.98
N ASN A 21 -13.71 -17.42 19.28
CA ASN A 21 -14.61 -18.03 18.28
C ASN A 21 -14.92 -17.10 17.10
N ASP A 22 -15.07 -15.80 17.34
CA ASP A 22 -15.38 -14.85 16.27
C ASP A 22 -14.16 -14.61 15.40
N VAL A 23 -12.98 -14.48 16.01
CA VAL A 23 -11.72 -14.39 15.28
C VAL A 23 -11.42 -15.65 14.49
N TYR A 24 -11.72 -16.83 15.04
CA TYR A 24 -11.59 -18.09 14.30
C TYR A 24 -12.43 -18.08 13.02
N LYS A 25 -13.71 -17.66 13.10
CA LYS A 25 -14.58 -17.55 11.92
C LYS A 25 -14.01 -16.57 10.89
N THR A 26 -13.52 -15.40 11.34
CA THR A 26 -12.90 -14.41 10.45
C THR A 26 -11.63 -14.96 9.78
N LEU A 27 -10.79 -15.69 10.50
CA LEU A 27 -9.58 -16.30 9.96
C LEU A 27 -9.91 -17.39 8.94
N VAL A 28 -10.94 -18.20 9.17
CA VAL A 28 -11.37 -19.23 8.21
C VAL A 28 -11.84 -18.58 6.90
N ASP A 29 -12.64 -17.52 6.96
CA ASP A 29 -13.07 -16.76 5.77
C ASP A 29 -11.88 -16.15 5.03
N ALA A 30 -10.97 -15.49 5.76
CA ALA A 30 -9.79 -14.85 5.16
C ALA A 30 -8.83 -15.87 4.51
N VAL A 31 -8.56 -16.99 5.17
CA VAL A 31 -7.68 -18.04 4.62
C VAL A 31 -8.28 -18.64 3.35
N THR A 32 -9.61 -18.82 3.29
CA THR A 32 -10.28 -19.33 2.10
C THR A 32 -10.07 -18.39 0.90
N LYS A 33 -10.21 -17.08 1.10
CA LYS A 33 -9.95 -16.06 0.07
C LYS A 33 -8.51 -16.04 -0.40
N ILE A 34 -7.56 -16.13 0.53
CA ILE A 34 -6.12 -16.21 0.20
C ILE A 34 -5.83 -17.45 -0.65
N LEU A 35 -6.39 -18.61 -0.29
CA LEU A 35 -6.19 -19.85 -1.07
C LEU A 35 -6.77 -19.73 -2.49
N ASN A 36 -7.95 -19.13 -2.64
CA ASN A 36 -8.53 -18.87 -3.94
C ASN A 36 -7.64 -17.95 -4.78
N TRP A 37 -7.14 -16.86 -4.19
CA TRP A 37 -6.20 -15.95 -4.84
C TRP A 37 -4.92 -16.67 -5.30
N VAL A 38 -4.31 -17.49 -4.44
CA VAL A 38 -3.12 -18.29 -4.79
C VAL A 38 -3.40 -19.21 -5.98
N ASN A 39 -4.56 -19.88 -5.99
CA ASN A 39 -4.92 -20.79 -7.08
C ASN A 39 -5.07 -20.08 -8.43
N ILE A 40 -5.66 -18.87 -8.44
CA ILE A 40 -5.82 -18.05 -9.64
C ILE A 40 -4.46 -17.67 -10.24
N PHE A 41 -3.52 -17.20 -9.40
CA PHE A 41 -2.26 -16.65 -9.88
C PHE A 41 -1.13 -17.68 -10.05
N LYS A 42 -1.25 -18.87 -9.46
CA LYS A 42 -0.26 -19.96 -9.60
C LYS A 42 -0.48 -20.85 -10.84
N ASN A 43 -1.74 -21.08 -11.22
CA ASN A 43 -2.11 -22.04 -12.29
C ASN A 43 -2.76 -21.32 -13.48
N THR A 44 -1.95 -20.69 -14.32
CA THR A 44 -2.42 -19.80 -15.41
C THR A 44 -2.73 -20.53 -16.72
N GLN A 45 -2.93 -21.85 -16.70
CA GLN A 45 -3.08 -22.62 -17.94
C GLN A 45 -4.31 -22.19 -18.76
N ASP A 46 -5.41 -21.69 -18.16
CA ASP A 46 -6.60 -21.32 -18.96
C ASP A 46 -7.58 -20.30 -18.32
N SER A 47 -7.24 -19.62 -17.23
CA SER A 47 -8.23 -18.78 -16.51
C SER A 47 -8.20 -17.29 -16.93
N GLU A 48 -9.33 -16.78 -17.43
CA GLU A 48 -9.59 -15.33 -17.56
C GLU A 48 -9.45 -14.58 -16.22
N ALA A 49 -9.54 -15.28 -15.08
CA ALA A 49 -9.45 -14.70 -13.74
C ALA A 49 -8.05 -14.19 -13.35
N SER A 50 -7.01 -14.52 -14.13
CA SER A 50 -5.64 -14.03 -13.93
C SER A 50 -5.38 -12.65 -14.57
N SER A 51 -6.42 -12.03 -15.12
CA SER A 51 -6.36 -10.73 -15.78
C SER A 51 -6.25 -9.59 -14.76
N VAL A 52 -5.17 -8.81 -14.85
CA VAL A 52 -4.87 -7.70 -13.94
C VAL A 52 -4.77 -6.41 -14.76
N ASP A 53 -5.48 -5.37 -14.33
CA ASP A 53 -5.43 -4.04 -14.94
C ASP A 53 -4.22 -3.25 -14.40
N PHE A 54 -3.31 -2.84 -15.30
CA PHE A 54 -2.16 -1.98 -15.01
C PHE A 54 -2.43 -0.49 -15.31
N GLY A 55 -3.70 -0.11 -15.48
CA GLY A 55 -4.15 1.24 -15.77
C GLY A 55 -4.23 1.54 -17.26
N SER A 56 -4.72 2.74 -17.60
CA SER A 56 -5.11 3.12 -18.97
C SER A 56 -4.01 3.02 -20.03
N GLU A 57 -2.73 3.14 -19.64
CA GLU A 57 -1.60 3.08 -20.58
C GLU A 57 -1.17 1.64 -20.89
N ASN A 58 -1.26 0.74 -19.90
CA ASN A 58 -0.77 -0.63 -20.00
C ASN A 58 -1.88 -1.66 -20.18
N GLY A 59 -3.13 -1.29 -19.86
CA GLY A 59 -4.32 -2.11 -19.98
C GLY A 59 -4.33 -3.34 -19.09
N VAL A 60 -5.30 -4.21 -19.39
CA VAL A 60 -5.48 -5.50 -18.74
C VAL A 60 -4.52 -6.53 -19.34
N LYS A 61 -3.80 -7.26 -18.48
CA LYS A 61 -2.85 -8.31 -18.88
C LYS A 61 -3.04 -9.57 -18.05
N LYS A 62 -2.86 -10.75 -18.64
CA LYS A 62 -2.79 -12.00 -17.87
C LYS A 62 -1.48 -12.07 -17.10
N VAL A 63 -1.60 -12.45 -15.83
CA VAL A 63 -0.49 -12.45 -14.87
C VAL A 63 -0.38 -13.81 -14.19
N ALA A 64 0.84 -14.36 -14.17
CA ALA A 64 1.18 -15.61 -13.50
C ALA A 64 2.31 -15.40 -12.50
N ILE A 65 2.10 -15.72 -11.23
CA ILE A 65 3.18 -15.71 -10.24
C ILE A 65 3.94 -17.02 -10.34
N SER A 66 5.19 -16.93 -10.81
CA SER A 66 6.06 -18.09 -11.04
C SER A 66 6.89 -18.47 -9.82
N GLU A 67 7.27 -17.48 -9.00
CA GLU A 67 8.18 -17.68 -7.87
C GLU A 67 7.96 -16.58 -6.83
N VAL A 68 8.04 -16.94 -5.55
CA VAL A 68 8.21 -15.98 -4.44
C VAL A 68 9.71 -15.94 -4.13
N ILE A 69 10.32 -14.79 -4.37
CA ILE A 69 11.77 -14.58 -4.23
C ILE A 69 12.12 -14.34 -2.77
N ASP A 70 11.35 -13.48 -2.10
CA ASP A 70 11.53 -13.14 -0.69
C ASP A 70 10.20 -12.71 -0.06
N ILE A 71 10.11 -12.77 1.26
CA ILE A 71 8.96 -12.34 2.08
C ILE A 71 9.43 -11.41 3.19
N GLU A 72 8.63 -10.39 3.53
CA GLU A 72 9.01 -9.36 4.50
C GLU A 72 10.43 -8.83 4.25
N GLU A 73 10.70 -8.44 2.99
CA GLU A 73 12.03 -8.05 2.53
C GLU A 73 12.34 -6.61 2.96
N MET A 74 13.27 -6.45 3.90
CA MET A 74 13.77 -5.13 4.29
C MET A 74 14.71 -4.57 3.22
N ALA A 75 14.30 -3.49 2.56
CA ALA A 75 15.07 -2.82 1.53
C ALA A 75 15.40 -1.38 1.91
N TRP A 76 16.55 -0.92 1.42
CA TRP A 76 17.03 0.45 1.56
C TRP A 76 17.34 0.99 0.18
N ALA A 77 16.94 2.24 -0.04
CA ALA A 77 17.28 2.99 -1.24
C ALA A 77 17.92 4.33 -0.83
N PRO A 78 19.21 4.32 -0.43
CA PRO A 78 19.93 5.53 -0.04
C PRO A 78 19.85 6.65 -1.08
N LYS A 79 19.87 6.33 -2.37
CA LYS A 79 19.74 7.32 -3.46
C LYS A 79 18.48 8.17 -3.34
N TYR A 80 17.40 7.58 -2.85
CA TYR A 80 16.10 8.25 -2.67
C TYR A 80 15.82 8.61 -1.20
N GLY A 81 16.71 8.21 -0.28
CA GLY A 81 16.52 8.36 1.15
C GLY A 81 15.27 7.64 1.66
N LEU A 82 15.03 6.42 1.15
CA LEU A 82 13.89 5.57 1.47
C LEU A 82 14.35 4.28 2.17
N LYS A 83 13.48 3.78 3.05
CA LYS A 83 13.58 2.47 3.70
C LYS A 83 12.17 1.88 3.79
N GLY A 84 12.02 0.59 3.54
CA GLY A 84 10.73 -0.08 3.60
C GLY A 84 10.84 -1.57 3.86
N MET A 85 9.71 -2.19 4.17
CA MET A 85 9.53 -3.64 4.32
C MET A 85 8.54 -4.09 3.26
N ILE A 86 9.01 -4.82 2.26
CA ILE A 86 8.17 -5.29 1.15
C ILE A 86 7.51 -6.59 1.58
N ASP A 87 6.18 -6.68 1.54
CA ASP A 87 5.46 -7.88 2.00
C ASP A 87 5.94 -9.14 1.27
N ALA A 88 6.03 -9.08 -0.06
CA ALA A 88 6.62 -10.13 -0.88
C ALA A 88 7.27 -9.57 -2.15
N SER A 89 8.40 -10.17 -2.51
CA SER A 89 9.09 -9.96 -3.78
C SER A 89 8.83 -11.15 -4.68
N VAL A 90 8.24 -10.95 -5.85
CA VAL A 90 7.74 -12.04 -6.70
C VAL A 90 8.27 -11.96 -8.12
N ARG A 91 8.49 -13.13 -8.73
CA ARG A 91 8.72 -13.26 -10.17
C ARG A 91 7.42 -13.58 -10.87
N VAL A 92 7.07 -12.74 -11.82
CA VAL A 92 5.79 -12.77 -12.50
C VAL A 92 6.00 -12.88 -14.00
N LYS A 93 5.25 -13.76 -14.65
CA LYS A 93 5.12 -13.80 -16.10
C LYS A 93 3.90 -12.97 -16.48
N VAL A 94 4.13 -11.96 -17.30
CA VAL A 94 3.08 -11.06 -17.80
C VAL A 94 2.92 -11.34 -19.28
N GLU A 95 1.69 -11.63 -19.71
CA GLU A 95 1.39 -11.81 -21.13
C GLU A 95 1.75 -10.53 -21.89
N ALA A 96 2.55 -10.68 -22.94
CA ALA A 96 2.96 -9.59 -23.82
C ALA A 96 2.26 -9.74 -25.17
N ASN A 97 2.08 -8.63 -25.89
CA ASN A 97 1.58 -8.65 -27.27
C ASN A 97 2.55 -9.33 -28.28
N LYS A 98 3.71 -9.78 -27.80
CA LYS A 98 4.72 -10.53 -28.57
C LYS A 98 4.59 -12.01 -28.15
N ASN A 99 4.94 -12.93 -29.04
CA ASN A 99 4.78 -14.39 -28.84
C ASN A 99 5.46 -14.99 -27.59
N GLU A 100 6.20 -14.22 -26.78
CA GLU A 100 6.83 -14.67 -25.55
C GLU A 100 6.39 -13.81 -24.34
N PRO A 101 6.07 -14.44 -23.20
CA PRO A 101 5.68 -13.73 -21.99
C PRO A 101 6.86 -12.96 -21.39
N ASP A 102 6.60 -11.74 -20.95
CA ASP A 102 7.59 -10.89 -20.28
C ASP A 102 7.75 -11.31 -18.81
N VAL A 103 8.96 -11.69 -18.41
CA VAL A 103 9.24 -12.13 -17.03
C VAL A 103 9.81 -10.97 -16.24
N LYS A 104 9.05 -10.52 -15.25
CA LYS A 104 9.39 -9.37 -14.40
C LYS A 104 9.53 -9.78 -12.93
N VAL A 105 10.42 -9.10 -12.22
CA VAL A 105 10.48 -9.12 -10.75
C VAL A 105 9.81 -7.85 -10.24
N MET A 106 8.87 -7.99 -9.30
CA MET A 106 8.07 -6.88 -8.81
C MET A 106 7.62 -7.07 -7.36
N PRO A 107 7.29 -5.99 -6.63
CA PRO A 107 6.73 -6.10 -5.29
C PRO A 107 5.26 -6.52 -5.37
N SER A 108 4.82 -7.29 -4.39
CA SER A 108 3.41 -7.62 -4.14
C SER A 108 3.02 -7.14 -2.75
N GLU A 109 2.11 -6.18 -2.67
CA GLU A 109 1.59 -5.61 -1.42
C GLU A 109 0.22 -6.21 -1.08
N PHE A 110 0.02 -6.67 0.15
CA PHE A 110 -1.22 -7.28 0.60
C PHE A 110 -2.00 -6.39 1.56
N LYS A 111 -3.25 -6.11 1.23
CA LYS A 111 -4.17 -5.34 2.09
C LYS A 111 -5.30 -6.23 2.59
N THR A 112 -5.44 -6.27 3.91
CA THR A 112 -6.45 -7.06 4.63
C THR A 112 -7.74 -6.29 4.91
N GLY A 113 -7.83 -5.01 4.55
CA GLY A 113 -9.07 -4.22 4.64
C GLY A 113 -9.91 -4.30 3.38
N LYS A 114 -11.21 -3.98 3.48
CA LYS A 114 -12.09 -3.83 2.30
C LYS A 114 -11.58 -2.68 1.43
N VAL A 115 -11.68 -2.84 0.11
CA VAL A 115 -11.71 -1.69 -0.81
C VAL A 115 -12.86 -0.78 -0.34
N PRO A 116 -12.60 0.48 0.02
CA PRO A 116 -13.65 1.41 0.43
C PRO A 116 -14.85 1.35 -0.53
N LYS A 117 -16.06 1.17 0.02
CA LYS A 117 -17.31 0.95 -0.76
C LYS A 117 -17.63 2.09 -1.74
N ASP A 118 -17.03 3.26 -1.55
CA ASP A 118 -17.18 4.42 -2.43
C ASP A 118 -16.35 4.32 -3.73
N GLN A 119 -15.47 3.32 -3.88
CA GLN A 119 -14.61 3.15 -5.05
C GLN A 119 -15.21 2.34 -6.21
N ALA A 120 -16.22 1.50 -5.98
CA ALA A 120 -16.88 0.77 -7.08
C ALA A 120 -17.63 1.71 -8.05
N ARG A 121 -18.09 2.87 -7.58
CA ARG A 121 -18.73 3.92 -8.41
C ARG A 121 -17.72 4.86 -9.09
N LEU A 122 -16.44 4.69 -8.82
CA LEU A 122 -15.43 5.73 -9.04
C LEU A 122 -14.45 5.45 -10.18
N PHE A 123 -14.48 4.23 -10.71
CA PHE A 123 -13.88 3.90 -12.00
C PHE A 123 -14.48 4.72 -13.16
N SER A 124 -15.65 5.34 -12.95
CA SER A 124 -16.34 6.22 -13.91
C SER A 124 -16.05 7.73 -13.74
N VAL A 125 -15.27 8.15 -12.73
CA VAL A 125 -15.06 9.59 -12.42
C VAL A 125 -13.67 10.09 -12.89
N PRO A 126 -13.60 11.25 -13.58
CA PRO A 126 -12.34 11.83 -14.07
C PRO A 126 -11.31 12.11 -12.98
N LYS A 127 -10.04 11.87 -13.31
CA LYS A 127 -8.88 11.96 -12.40
C LYS A 127 -8.67 13.36 -11.79
N SER A 128 -9.13 14.42 -12.47
CA SER A 128 -9.09 15.81 -11.99
C SER A 128 -10.02 16.10 -10.80
N LEU A 129 -11.04 15.27 -10.58
CA LEU A 129 -11.99 15.37 -9.46
C LEU A 129 -11.66 14.38 -8.33
N ARG A 130 -10.55 13.62 -8.46
CA ARG A 130 -10.22 12.48 -7.61
C ARG A 130 -9.34 12.84 -6.39
N GLY A 131 -8.97 14.11 -6.22
CA GLY A 131 -8.13 14.63 -5.12
C GLY A 131 -8.71 14.50 -3.69
N LEU A 132 -9.73 13.66 -3.51
CA LEU A 132 -10.41 13.39 -2.25
C LEU A 132 -10.38 11.91 -1.83
N LEU A 133 -9.70 11.01 -2.56
CA LEU A 133 -9.59 9.59 -2.20
C LEU A 133 -8.19 9.22 -1.74
N TYR A 134 -8.00 9.38 -0.43
CA TYR A 134 -6.71 9.20 0.22
C TYR A 134 -6.20 7.75 0.18
N SER A 135 -7.06 6.73 0.32
CA SER A 135 -6.59 5.36 0.58
C SER A 135 -6.10 4.55 -0.63
N THR A 136 -6.74 4.66 -1.80
CA THR A 136 -6.29 3.91 -3.01
C THR A 136 -5.01 4.52 -3.59
N ASP A 137 -4.86 5.83 -3.50
CA ASP A 137 -3.66 6.54 -3.94
C ASP A 137 -2.51 6.30 -2.94
N GLU A 138 -2.78 6.19 -1.63
CA GLU A 138 -1.78 5.81 -0.62
C GLU A 138 -1.25 4.38 -0.82
N HIS A 139 -2.12 3.40 -1.03
CA HIS A 139 -1.69 2.02 -1.28
C HIS A 139 -0.88 1.91 -2.59
N SER A 140 -1.31 2.62 -3.63
CA SER A 140 -0.57 2.68 -4.89
C SER A 140 0.79 3.37 -4.69
N ALA A 141 0.84 4.47 -3.93
CA ALA A 141 2.07 5.16 -3.58
C ALA A 141 3.05 4.25 -2.84
N GLN A 142 2.57 3.42 -1.91
CA GLN A 142 3.39 2.44 -1.21
C GLN A 142 4.05 1.46 -2.20
N VAL A 143 3.27 0.89 -3.12
CA VAL A 143 3.80 -0.01 -4.16
C VAL A 143 4.81 0.71 -5.06
N ILE A 144 4.54 1.95 -5.46
CA ILE A 144 5.48 2.77 -6.27
C ILE A 144 6.80 3.04 -5.50
N LEU A 145 6.73 3.31 -4.19
CA LEU A 145 7.95 3.46 -3.39
C LEU A 145 8.71 2.14 -3.29
N TYR A 146 8.01 1.00 -3.25
CA TYR A 146 8.63 -0.32 -3.23
C TYR A 146 9.33 -0.67 -4.54
N THR A 147 8.83 -0.20 -5.69
CA THR A 147 9.55 -0.40 -6.95
C THR A 147 10.89 0.36 -6.96
N LEU A 148 10.98 1.55 -6.34
CA LEU A 148 12.25 2.27 -6.18
C LEU A 148 13.22 1.51 -5.27
N LEU A 149 12.72 0.99 -4.14
CA LEU A 149 13.51 0.17 -3.20
C LEU A 149 14.07 -1.09 -3.87
N MET A 150 13.23 -1.84 -4.57
CA MET A 150 13.64 -3.02 -5.33
C MET A 150 14.59 -2.67 -6.46
N SER A 151 14.37 -1.53 -7.14
CA SER A 151 15.24 -1.14 -8.26
C SER A 151 16.68 -0.92 -7.83
N GLU A 152 16.88 -0.26 -6.69
CA GLU A 152 18.23 -0.03 -6.14
C GLU A 152 18.83 -1.33 -5.59
N ARG A 153 18.03 -2.12 -4.87
CA ARG A 153 18.49 -3.39 -4.27
C ARG A 153 18.91 -4.44 -5.31
N TYR A 154 18.10 -4.65 -6.34
CA TYR A 154 18.37 -5.64 -7.39
C TYR A 154 19.21 -5.08 -8.54
N GLN A 155 19.57 -3.80 -8.50
CA GLN A 155 20.29 -3.09 -9.57
C GLN A 155 19.63 -3.27 -10.95
N LYS A 156 18.30 -3.35 -10.97
CA LYS A 156 17.48 -3.56 -12.17
C LYS A 156 16.28 -2.65 -12.11
N HIS A 157 15.88 -2.09 -13.23
CA HIS A 157 14.72 -1.22 -13.26
C HIS A 157 13.43 -2.02 -12.99
N VAL A 158 12.73 -1.69 -11.90
CA VAL A 158 11.41 -2.23 -11.55
C VAL A 158 10.39 -1.12 -11.73
N ASP A 159 9.43 -1.32 -12.63
CA ASP A 159 8.44 -0.31 -13.05
C ASP A 159 6.99 -0.74 -12.84
N THR A 160 6.79 -1.92 -12.27
CA THR A 160 5.46 -2.47 -12.00
C THR A 160 5.42 -3.12 -10.63
N GLY A 161 4.23 -3.25 -10.06
CA GLY A 161 3.95 -3.97 -8.81
C GLY A 161 2.53 -4.52 -8.78
N LEU A 162 2.24 -5.42 -7.83
CA LEU A 162 0.92 -5.96 -7.57
C LEU A 162 0.38 -5.43 -6.24
N LEU A 163 -0.90 -5.04 -6.24
CA LEU A 163 -1.63 -4.63 -5.06
C LEU A 163 -2.84 -5.55 -4.86
N CYS A 164 -2.83 -6.33 -3.79
CA CYS A 164 -3.78 -7.41 -3.56
C CYS A 164 -4.68 -7.10 -2.36
N TYR A 165 -5.98 -6.94 -2.60
CA TYR A 165 -6.99 -6.77 -1.56
C TYR A 165 -7.61 -8.13 -1.20
N LEU A 166 -7.08 -8.75 -0.14
CA LEU A 166 -7.40 -10.12 0.25
C LEU A 166 -8.86 -10.32 0.70
N GLN A 167 -9.56 -9.25 1.10
CA GLN A 167 -10.96 -9.35 1.50
C GLN A 167 -11.96 -9.30 0.35
N SER A 168 -11.56 -8.72 -0.79
CA SER A 168 -12.42 -8.50 -1.96
C SER A 168 -11.98 -9.29 -3.19
N ASP A 169 -10.97 -10.16 -3.06
CA ASP A 169 -10.37 -10.94 -4.15
C ASP A 169 -9.93 -10.08 -5.35
N GLN A 170 -9.61 -8.81 -5.10
CA GLN A 170 -9.22 -7.86 -6.15
C GLN A 170 -7.71 -7.72 -6.18
N THR A 171 -7.13 -7.85 -7.37
CA THR A 171 -5.72 -7.58 -7.63
C THR A 171 -5.60 -6.47 -8.67
N GLN A 172 -4.86 -5.43 -8.33
CA GLN A 172 -4.57 -4.32 -9.21
C GLN A 172 -3.10 -4.32 -9.59
N GLY A 173 -2.80 -4.08 -10.85
CA GLY A 173 -1.47 -3.84 -11.34
C GLY A 173 -1.14 -2.37 -11.18
N ILE A 174 0.02 -2.07 -10.60
CA ILE A 174 0.54 -0.72 -10.49
C ILE A 174 1.64 -0.57 -11.53
N ALA A 175 1.43 0.29 -12.52
CA ALA A 175 2.48 0.71 -13.44
C ALA A 175 2.99 2.10 -13.04
N VAL A 176 4.29 2.20 -12.81
CA VAL A 176 4.92 3.40 -12.29
C VAL A 176 5.05 4.45 -13.38
N ARG A 177 4.52 5.65 -13.13
CA ARG A 177 4.71 6.81 -14.01
C ARG A 177 5.71 7.77 -13.39
N ARG A 178 6.49 8.44 -14.25
CA ARG A 178 7.48 9.43 -13.81
C ARG A 178 6.85 10.55 -12.96
N SER A 179 5.66 11.03 -13.32
CA SER A 179 4.96 12.05 -12.55
C SER A 179 4.63 11.60 -11.13
N ASP A 180 4.29 10.32 -10.95
CA ASP A 180 3.95 9.76 -9.64
C ASP A 180 5.21 9.69 -8.76
N ILE A 181 6.35 9.23 -9.32
CA ILE A 181 7.65 9.26 -8.62
C ILE A 181 8.00 10.69 -8.19
N VAL A 182 7.93 11.66 -9.12
CA VAL A 182 8.30 13.05 -8.82
C VAL A 182 7.44 13.59 -7.68
N GLY A 183 6.12 13.38 -7.73
CA GLY A 183 5.21 13.78 -6.66
C GLY A 183 5.59 13.17 -5.31
N LEU A 184 5.82 11.85 -5.27
CA LEU A 184 6.17 11.15 -4.03
C LEU A 184 7.52 11.59 -3.45
N ILE A 185 8.53 11.82 -4.29
CA ILE A 185 9.85 12.29 -3.85
C ILE A 185 9.76 13.73 -3.33
N VAL A 186 8.97 14.60 -3.96
CA VAL A 186 8.72 15.96 -3.45
C VAL A 186 8.05 15.91 -2.07
N GLN A 187 7.00 15.09 -1.90
CA GLN A 187 6.33 14.94 -0.61
C GLN A 187 7.29 14.37 0.46
N ARG A 188 8.12 13.39 0.10
CA ARG A 188 9.14 12.83 1.00
C ARG A 188 10.14 13.90 1.44
N ASN A 189 10.58 14.77 0.53
CA ASN A 189 11.54 15.82 0.84
C ASN A 189 10.94 16.90 1.75
N GLN A 190 9.67 17.26 1.54
CA GLN A 190 8.94 18.14 2.45
C GLN A 190 8.84 17.53 3.85
N LEU A 191 8.42 16.26 3.95
CA LEU A 191 8.36 15.55 5.23
C LEU A 191 9.72 15.50 5.94
N ALA A 192 10.80 15.20 5.21
CA ALA A 192 12.14 15.15 5.80
C ALA A 192 12.58 16.51 6.35
N ASN A 193 12.31 17.59 5.61
CA ASN A 193 12.57 18.96 6.06
C ASN A 193 11.75 19.31 7.31
N ASP A 194 10.48 18.94 7.34
CA ASP A 194 9.60 19.22 8.48
C ASP A 194 9.99 18.42 9.73
N ILE A 195 10.46 17.17 9.58
CA ILE A 195 11.02 16.39 10.68
C ILE A 195 12.27 17.08 11.25
N VAL A 196 13.14 17.61 10.40
CA VAL A 196 14.35 18.33 10.85
C VAL A 196 13.97 19.62 11.59
N LYS A 197 12.99 20.38 11.09
CA LYS A 197 12.47 21.58 11.77
C LYS A 197 11.82 21.23 13.10
N ALA A 198 11.00 20.18 13.15
CA ALA A 198 10.38 19.70 14.38
C ALA A 198 11.44 19.31 15.42
N SER A 199 12.48 18.58 15.01
CA SER A 199 13.54 18.13 15.91
C SER A 199 14.40 19.30 16.44
N ARG A 200 14.76 20.26 15.57
CA ARG A 200 15.71 21.34 15.93
C ARG A 200 15.04 22.59 16.51
N LEU A 201 13.87 22.95 15.98
CA LEU A 201 13.18 24.21 16.28
C LEU A 201 11.89 23.97 17.07
N GLN A 202 11.49 22.71 17.28
CA GLN A 202 10.20 22.36 17.89
C GLN A 202 9.03 22.99 17.12
N VAL A 203 9.16 23.14 15.80
CA VAL A 203 8.12 23.66 14.89
C VAL A 203 7.59 22.53 14.01
N LEU A 204 6.33 22.17 14.20
CA LEU A 204 5.59 21.26 13.33
C LEU A 204 5.06 21.97 12.08
N PRO A 205 4.71 21.24 11.01
CA PRO A 205 4.00 21.78 9.85
C PRO A 205 2.72 22.51 10.26
N PRO A 206 2.26 23.49 9.46
CA PRO A 206 0.99 24.15 9.71
C PRO A 206 -0.16 23.15 9.71
N MET A 207 -1.13 23.37 10.60
CA MET A 207 -2.33 22.54 10.66
C MET A 207 -3.08 22.59 9.33
N LEU A 208 -3.50 21.42 8.83
CA LEU A 208 -4.20 21.28 7.55
C LEU A 208 -5.56 22.01 7.50
N ARG A 209 -6.21 22.22 8.67
CA ARG A 209 -7.50 22.90 8.83
C ARG A 209 -8.63 22.36 7.93
N ASN A 210 -8.56 21.08 7.58
CA ASN A 210 -9.60 20.39 6.81
C ASN A 210 -10.44 19.50 7.74
N SER A 211 -11.68 19.91 8.01
CA SER A 211 -12.57 19.22 8.96
C SER A 211 -12.74 17.72 8.66
N SER A 212 -12.92 17.34 7.39
CA SER A 212 -13.11 15.95 6.98
C SER A 212 -11.90 15.07 7.29
N LEU A 213 -10.68 15.59 7.07
CA LEU A 213 -9.43 14.86 7.29
C LEU A 213 -9.00 14.88 8.76
N CYS A 214 -9.18 16.03 9.41
CA CYS A 214 -8.90 16.17 10.84
C CYS A 214 -9.78 15.23 11.68
N ARG A 215 -11.05 15.02 11.28
CA ARG A 215 -11.98 14.13 11.99
C ARG A 215 -11.52 12.67 12.03
N ILE A 216 -10.83 12.19 11.00
CA ILE A 216 -10.33 10.81 10.92
C ILE A 216 -8.87 10.68 11.40
N CYS A 217 -8.22 11.79 11.75
CA CYS A 217 -6.83 11.81 12.18
C CYS A 217 -6.69 11.32 13.63
N ARG A 218 -5.90 10.27 13.84
CA ARG A 218 -5.60 9.72 15.18
C ARG A 218 -4.82 10.70 16.08
N HIS A 219 -4.21 11.72 15.50
CA HIS A 219 -3.43 12.74 16.22
C HIS A 219 -4.21 14.04 16.48
N LEU A 220 -5.52 14.10 16.20
CA LEU A 220 -6.32 15.33 16.29
C LEU A 220 -6.15 16.07 17.63
N ASN A 221 -6.27 15.35 18.74
CA ASN A 221 -6.16 15.94 20.08
C ASN A 221 -4.78 16.54 20.33
N VAL A 222 -3.72 15.79 20.02
CA VAL A 222 -2.33 16.22 20.20
C VAL A 222 -1.99 17.40 19.29
N CYS A 223 -2.37 17.34 18.02
CA CYS A 223 -2.18 18.40 17.03
C CYS A 223 -2.86 19.71 17.47
N THR A 224 -4.10 19.63 17.96
CA THR A 224 -4.86 20.81 18.41
C THR A 224 -4.23 21.46 19.64
N ILE A 225 -3.81 20.65 20.62
CA ILE A 225 -3.14 21.15 21.84
C ILE A 225 -1.82 21.84 21.47
N TYR A 226 -0.99 21.17 20.66
CA TYR A 226 0.30 21.70 20.24
C TYR A 226 0.17 23.07 19.56
N HIS A 227 -0.68 23.19 18.53
CA HIS A 227 -0.83 24.46 17.81
C HIS A 227 -1.52 25.54 18.66
N LYS A 228 -2.37 25.19 19.62
CA LYS A 228 -2.94 26.17 20.55
C LYS A 228 -1.87 26.77 21.47
N LEU A 229 -0.92 25.96 21.94
CA LEU A 229 0.18 26.43 22.78
C LEU A 229 1.18 27.27 21.98
N GLN A 230 1.53 26.84 20.77
CA GLN A 230 2.44 27.56 19.88
C GLN A 230 1.91 28.95 19.50
N ASN A 231 0.62 29.07 19.16
CA ASN A 231 0.02 30.36 18.82
C ASN A 231 0.00 31.36 20.00
N LYS A 232 -0.04 30.87 21.25
CA LYS A 232 0.03 31.72 22.44
C LYS A 232 1.44 32.27 22.67
N SER A 233 2.48 31.47 22.46
CA SER A 233 3.87 31.93 22.57
C SER A 233 4.24 32.98 21.53
N GLU A 234 3.57 33.00 20.37
CA GLU A 234 3.78 34.02 19.33
C GLU A 234 3.01 35.33 19.59
N THR A 235 2.01 35.34 20.50
CA THR A 235 1.22 36.54 20.83
C THR A 235 1.66 37.25 22.10
N GLU A 236 2.54 36.64 22.91
CA GLU A 236 3.05 37.17 24.18
C GLU A 236 4.54 37.60 24.12
N GLY A 237 5.18 37.56 22.96
CA GLY A 237 6.56 38.02 22.71
C GLY A 237 6.63 39.16 21.71
#